data_AF-A0A7Z2SMY1-F1
#
_entry.id   AF-A0A7Z2SMY1-F1
#
_cell.length_a   1.000
_cell.length_b   1.000
_cell.length_c   1.000
_cell.angle_alpha   90.00
_cell.angle_beta   90.00
_cell.angle_gamma   90.00
#
_symmetry.space_group_name_H-M   'P 1'
#
loop_
_entity.id
_entity.type
_entity.pdbx_description
1 polymer ?
#
loop_
_entity_poly.entity_id
_entity_poly.type
_entity_poly.pdbx_seq_one_letter_code
_entity_poly.pdbx_strand_id
1 'polypeptide(L)'
;MSPAFNLPTERVLLGTTAMWNAESKWTDRDGLPIPPTPKLVIGMRRIVRRWLDHTPIDITEQPLPDVDTLNAAIPKPWRPGLNGQEEPPYAVHYVVQFCDPQTGQLYTFVNKTYGSKLAYDQLEEQIAVMSALRGANVVAVVLLDQAPMKTRNYGMKLRPHFKVIDFKVPPGSGADGEQLTPQSPPPQLSGATGAAAPVPKPDTSAAPALASPPSPDPETKAALTLDQMKSAKPVTVGEIINDELPPWA
;
A
#
# COMPACT_ATOMS: atom_id res chain seq x y z
N MET A 1 10.81 13.29 5.94
CA MET A 1 9.50 12.74 6.35
C MET A 1 9.76 11.75 7.47
N SER A 2 9.35 12.06 8.70
CA SER A 2 9.40 11.10 9.81
C SER A 2 8.30 10.05 9.58
N PRO A 3 8.56 8.75 9.78
CA PRO A 3 7.54 7.73 9.58
C PRO A 3 6.41 7.90 10.61
N ALA A 4 5.16 7.75 10.17
CA ALA A 4 3.99 7.83 11.04
C ALA A 4 3.91 6.68 12.08
N PHE A 5 4.84 5.72 12.02
CA PHE A 5 4.95 4.59 12.94
C PHE A 5 6.34 4.57 13.58
N ASN A 6 6.41 4.55 14.92
CA ASN A 6 7.64 4.33 15.71
C ASN A 6 8.07 2.86 15.63
N LEU A 7 8.41 2.38 14.44
CA LEU A 7 9.02 1.06 14.24
C LEU A 7 10.54 1.19 14.28
N PRO A 8 11.26 0.17 14.78
CA PRO A 8 12.73 0.18 14.83
C PRO A 8 13.28 0.36 13.41
N THR A 9 13.69 1.60 13.13
CA THR A 9 14.00 2.07 11.77
C THR A 9 15.28 1.44 11.23
N GLU A 10 16.14 0.90 12.11
CA GLU A 10 17.39 0.25 11.72
C GLU A 10 17.20 -1.11 11.01
N ARG A 11 16.10 -1.83 11.27
CA ARG A 11 15.92 -3.17 10.69
C ARG A 11 15.34 -3.10 9.29
N VAL A 12 16.11 -3.53 8.29
CA VAL A 12 15.67 -3.66 6.88
C VAL A 12 14.51 -4.62 6.74
N LEU A 13 14.62 -5.81 7.35
CA LEU A 13 13.60 -6.84 7.34
C LEU A 13 12.73 -6.72 8.60
N LEU A 14 11.46 -6.40 8.40
CA LEU A 14 10.43 -6.41 9.44
C LEU A 14 9.39 -7.49 9.12
N GLY A 15 9.12 -8.36 10.09
CA GLY A 15 8.17 -9.46 9.92
C GLY A 15 8.61 -10.49 8.87
N THR A 16 7.64 -10.98 8.10
CA THR A 16 7.84 -12.04 7.10
C THR A 16 8.27 -11.46 5.75
N THR A 17 9.21 -12.11 5.06
CA THR A 17 9.59 -11.68 3.70
C THR A 17 8.44 -11.93 2.73
N ALA A 18 7.97 -10.88 2.06
CA ALA A 18 7.09 -11.00 0.91
C ALA A 18 7.95 -11.23 -0.34
N MET A 19 7.74 -12.38 -0.97
CA MET A 19 8.39 -12.78 -2.20
C MET A 19 7.43 -12.59 -3.36
N TRP A 20 7.99 -12.21 -4.51
CA TRP A 20 7.23 -12.14 -5.75
C TRP A 20 7.99 -12.87 -6.86
N ASN A 21 7.26 -13.70 -7.59
CA ASN A 21 7.70 -14.28 -8.86
C ASN A 21 6.55 -14.27 -9.88
N ALA A 22 6.86 -14.48 -11.17
CA ALA A 22 5.83 -14.45 -12.21
C ALA A 22 4.89 -15.67 -12.19
N GLU A 23 5.30 -16.76 -11.53
CA GLU A 23 4.58 -18.05 -11.54
C GLU A 23 3.71 -18.23 -10.28
N SER A 24 4.32 -18.13 -9.10
CA SER A 24 3.70 -18.26 -7.78
C SER A 24 3.10 -16.96 -7.24
N LYS A 25 3.28 -15.83 -7.95
CA LYS A 25 2.79 -14.49 -7.57
C LYS A 25 3.39 -14.07 -6.22
N TRP A 26 2.56 -13.53 -5.32
CA TRP A 26 2.96 -13.07 -3.99
C TRP A 26 2.90 -14.22 -2.98
N THR A 27 4.06 -14.62 -2.48
CA THR A 27 4.18 -15.65 -1.44
C THR A 27 4.94 -15.11 -0.24
N ASP A 28 4.75 -15.73 0.91
CA ASP A 28 5.56 -15.47 2.09
C ASP A 28 6.89 -16.24 2.03
N ARG A 29 7.68 -16.15 3.11
CA ARG A 29 8.96 -16.84 3.26
C ARG A 29 8.82 -18.36 3.19
N ASP A 30 7.70 -18.89 3.68
CA ASP A 30 7.46 -20.33 3.78
C ASP A 30 6.80 -20.86 2.47
N GLY A 31 6.61 -19.99 1.47
CA GLY A 31 6.06 -20.32 0.16
C GLY A 31 4.53 -20.31 0.12
N LEU A 32 3.87 -19.89 1.19
CA LEU A 32 2.41 -19.79 1.25
C LEU A 32 1.93 -18.52 0.55
N PRO A 33 0.79 -18.55 -0.16
CA PRO A 33 0.25 -17.38 -0.82
C PRO A 33 -0.10 -16.31 0.22
N ILE A 34 0.37 -15.07 0.00
CA ILE A 34 -0.04 -13.95 0.84
C ILE A 34 -1.50 -13.61 0.52
N PRO A 35 -2.39 -13.50 1.52
CA PRO A 35 -3.79 -13.18 1.28
C PRO A 35 -3.93 -11.86 0.48
N PRO A 36 -4.83 -11.81 -0.53
CA PRO A 36 -5.07 -10.62 -1.35
C PRO A 36 -5.89 -9.55 -0.59
N THR A 37 -5.64 -9.39 0.72
CA THR A 37 -6.23 -8.37 1.56
C THR A 37 -5.45 -7.05 1.44
N PRO A 38 -6.12 -5.90 1.65
CA PRO A 38 -5.46 -4.60 1.75
C PRO A 38 -4.29 -4.60 2.73
N LYS A 39 -3.19 -3.97 2.34
CA LYS A 39 -1.98 -3.83 3.16
C LYS A 39 -1.65 -2.35 3.33
N LEU A 40 -1.31 -1.94 4.55
CA LEU A 40 -0.86 -0.60 4.85
C LEU A 40 0.64 -0.46 4.59
N VAL A 41 1.07 0.53 3.82
CA VAL A 41 2.50 0.78 3.55
C VAL A 41 3.11 1.53 4.73
N ILE A 42 3.89 0.84 5.55
CA ILE A 42 4.47 1.42 6.78
C ILE A 42 5.87 2.00 6.58
N GLY A 43 6.55 1.64 5.49
CA GLY A 43 7.91 2.08 5.24
C GLY A 43 8.36 1.80 3.81
N MET A 44 9.12 2.72 3.25
CA MET A 44 9.76 2.60 1.95
C MET A 44 11.18 3.13 2.03
N ARG A 45 12.13 2.41 1.45
CA ARG A 45 13.51 2.87 1.33
C ARG A 45 14.27 2.13 0.25
N ARG A 46 15.36 2.75 -0.17
CA ARG A 46 16.40 2.12 -0.98
C ARG A 46 17.56 1.74 -0.06
N ILE A 47 18.17 0.59 -0.31
CA ILE A 47 19.38 0.14 0.38
C ILE A 47 20.40 -0.31 -0.66
N VAL A 48 21.68 -0.28 -0.30
CA VAL A 48 22.72 -0.96 -1.08
C VAL A 48 23.05 -2.26 -0.37
N ARG A 49 22.92 -3.39 -1.06
CA ARG A 49 23.19 -4.72 -0.50
C ARG A 49 24.29 -5.42 -1.28
N ARG A 50 25.19 -6.08 -0.54
CA ARG A 50 26.11 -7.08 -1.08
C ARG A 50 25.92 -8.40 -0.35
N TRP A 51 26.04 -9.50 -1.08
CA TRP A 51 26.12 -10.83 -0.48
C TRP A 51 27.59 -11.21 -0.31
N LEU A 52 28.01 -11.46 0.92
CA LEU A 52 29.33 -11.96 1.26
C LEU A 52 29.14 -13.24 2.09
N ASP A 53 29.66 -14.37 1.62
CA ASP A 53 29.61 -15.66 2.32
C ASP A 53 28.20 -16.01 2.84
N HIS A 54 27.21 -15.94 1.96
CA HIS A 54 25.79 -16.18 2.26
C HIS A 54 25.14 -15.20 3.26
N THR A 55 25.84 -14.14 3.64
CA THR A 55 25.36 -13.12 4.55
C THR A 55 25.10 -11.82 3.77
N PRO A 56 23.90 -11.22 3.89
CA PRO A 56 23.64 -9.91 3.32
C PRO A 56 24.31 -8.82 4.17
N ILE A 57 25.11 -7.98 3.54
CA ILE A 57 25.65 -6.74 4.11
C ILE A 57 24.84 -5.59 3.53
N ASP A 58 24.09 -4.91 4.39
CA ASP A 58 23.19 -3.83 4.02
C ASP A 58 23.77 -2.49 4.44
N ILE A 59 23.85 -1.56 3.48
CA ILE A 59 24.14 -0.15 3.70
C ILE A 59 22.83 0.61 3.59
N THR A 60 22.38 1.14 4.72
CA THR A 60 21.09 1.85 4.85
C THR A 60 21.26 3.35 5.05
N GLU A 61 22.48 3.81 5.36
CA GLU A 61 22.79 5.21 5.62
C GLU A 61 22.60 6.06 4.36
N GLN A 62 21.93 7.21 4.51
CA GLN A 62 21.66 8.16 3.44
C GLN A 62 22.65 9.33 3.53
N PRO A 63 23.16 9.85 2.40
CA PRO A 63 22.91 9.40 1.02
C PRO A 63 23.55 8.03 0.74
N LEU A 64 22.87 7.19 -0.03
CA LEU A 64 23.42 5.89 -0.43
C LEU A 64 24.73 6.07 -1.22
N PRO A 65 25.74 5.24 -0.97
CA PRO A 65 26.99 5.28 -1.73
C PRO A 65 26.76 4.92 -3.20
N ASP A 66 27.61 5.46 -4.07
CA ASP A 66 27.60 5.09 -5.47
C ASP A 66 28.03 3.63 -5.66
N VAL A 67 27.14 2.85 -6.26
CA VAL A 67 27.30 1.40 -6.44
C VAL A 67 28.43 1.10 -7.42
N ASP A 68 28.65 1.95 -8.41
CA ASP A 68 29.73 1.77 -9.39
C ASP A 68 31.10 1.95 -8.73
N THR A 69 31.25 2.98 -7.90
CA THR A 69 32.45 3.20 -7.08
C THR A 69 32.74 2.03 -6.13
N LEU A 70 31.71 1.52 -5.44
CA LEU A 70 31.86 0.37 -4.53
C LEU A 70 32.29 -0.90 -5.27
N ASN A 71 31.73 -1.15 -6.44
CA ASN A 71 32.06 -2.33 -7.23
C ASN A 71 33.43 -2.21 -7.91
N ALA A 72 33.85 -1.01 -8.31
CA ALA A 72 35.18 -0.76 -8.88
C ALA A 72 36.32 -1.12 -7.92
N ALA A 73 36.08 -1.03 -6.61
CA ALA A 73 37.05 -1.40 -5.59
C ALA A 73 37.20 -2.93 -5.38
N ILE A 74 36.30 -3.75 -5.94
CA ILE A 74 36.34 -5.20 -5.77
C ILE A 74 37.03 -5.86 -6.97
N PRO A 75 38.13 -6.61 -6.77
CA PRO A 75 38.79 -7.32 -7.84
C PRO A 75 37.90 -8.40 -8.46
N LYS A 76 38.01 -8.55 -9.77
CA LYS A 76 37.36 -9.60 -10.57
C LYS A 76 38.10 -10.95 -10.44
N PRO A 77 37.47 -12.08 -10.79
CA PRO A 77 36.12 -12.24 -11.33
C PRO A 77 35.02 -12.18 -10.26
N TRP A 78 33.83 -11.75 -10.65
CA TRP A 78 32.66 -11.79 -9.78
C TRP A 78 31.83 -13.05 -9.97
N ARG A 79 30.92 -13.33 -9.03
CA ARG A 79 30.02 -14.47 -9.13
C ARG A 79 29.15 -14.34 -10.39
N PRO A 80 28.95 -15.43 -11.16
CA PRO A 80 27.99 -15.41 -12.26
C PRO A 80 26.57 -15.22 -11.70
N GLY A 81 25.85 -14.25 -12.27
CA GLY A 81 24.44 -14.03 -12.04
C GLY A 81 23.57 -15.07 -12.74
N LEU A 82 22.25 -14.88 -12.66
CA LEU A 82 21.25 -15.80 -13.24
C LEU A 82 21.37 -15.96 -14.76
N ASN A 83 21.97 -14.98 -15.44
CA ASN A 83 22.23 -14.98 -16.88
C ASN A 83 23.60 -15.56 -17.26
N GLY A 84 24.36 -16.09 -16.29
CA GLY A 84 25.73 -16.58 -16.50
C GLY A 84 26.79 -15.49 -16.69
N GLN A 85 26.41 -14.20 -16.66
CA GLN A 85 27.36 -13.09 -16.70
C GLN A 85 27.78 -12.69 -15.29
N GLU A 86 28.98 -12.12 -15.14
CA GLU A 86 29.45 -11.56 -13.89
C GLU A 86 28.44 -10.54 -13.35
N GLU A 87 27.95 -10.75 -12.13
CA GLU A 87 27.03 -9.82 -11.48
C GLU A 87 27.79 -8.93 -10.47
N PRO A 88 27.61 -7.60 -10.49
CA PRO A 88 28.23 -6.71 -9.52
C PRO A 88 27.85 -7.11 -8.08
N PRO A 89 28.83 -7.20 -7.16
CA PRO A 89 28.58 -7.60 -5.77
C PRO A 89 27.61 -6.67 -5.02
N TYR A 90 27.76 -5.36 -5.18
CA TYR A 90 26.85 -4.36 -4.64
C TYR A 90 25.76 -4.04 -5.64
N ALA A 91 24.51 -4.03 -5.17
CA ALA A 91 23.35 -3.61 -5.95
C ALA A 91 22.38 -2.78 -5.10
N VAL A 92 21.64 -1.89 -5.75
CA VAL A 92 20.51 -1.19 -5.12
C VAL A 92 19.34 -2.16 -4.97
N HIS A 93 18.78 -2.23 -3.77
CA HIS A 93 17.57 -2.98 -3.46
C HIS A 93 16.46 -2.01 -3.05
N TYR A 94 15.25 -2.30 -3.54
CA TYR A 94 14.03 -1.57 -3.24
C TYR A 94 13.30 -2.30 -2.12
N VAL A 95 13.09 -1.60 -1.01
CA VAL A 95 12.47 -2.16 0.20
C VAL A 95 11.12 -1.48 0.41
N VAL A 96 10.07 -2.29 0.47
CA VAL A 96 8.73 -1.84 0.85
C VAL A 96 8.24 -2.70 2.00
N GLN A 97 7.78 -2.04 3.06
CA GLN A 97 7.30 -2.66 4.28
C GLN A 97 5.80 -2.45 4.38
N PHE A 98 5.10 -3.53 4.72
CA PHE A 98 3.65 -3.58 4.79
C PHE A 98 3.20 -4.06 6.17
N CYS A 99 2.01 -3.64 6.57
CA CYS A 99 1.27 -4.17 7.70
C CYS A 99 -0.12 -4.61 7.21
N ASP A 100 -0.52 -5.84 7.53
CA ASP A 100 -1.91 -6.25 7.37
C ASP A 100 -2.73 -5.64 8.52
N PRO A 101 -3.70 -4.74 8.23
CA PRO A 101 -4.43 -4.03 9.28
C PRO A 101 -5.33 -4.94 10.11
N GLN A 102 -5.70 -6.13 9.63
CA GLN A 102 -6.58 -7.05 10.37
C GLN A 102 -5.78 -7.91 11.33
N THR A 103 -4.64 -8.44 10.88
CA THR A 103 -3.84 -9.40 11.66
C THR A 103 -2.68 -8.74 12.39
N GLY A 104 -2.33 -7.50 12.03
CA GLY A 104 -1.11 -6.83 12.49
C GLY A 104 0.17 -7.43 11.91
N GLN A 105 0.06 -8.35 10.95
CA GLN A 105 1.22 -9.05 10.41
C GLN A 105 2.06 -8.12 9.53
N LEU A 106 3.35 -8.09 9.81
CA LEU A 106 4.32 -7.30 9.06
C LEU A 106 4.89 -8.13 7.92
N TYR A 107 5.00 -7.50 6.75
CA TYR A 107 5.63 -8.06 5.57
C TYR A 107 6.73 -7.12 5.07
N THR A 108 7.83 -7.67 4.57
CA THR A 108 8.87 -6.88 3.89
C THR A 108 9.15 -7.45 2.50
N PHE A 109 8.95 -6.64 1.47
CA PHE A 109 9.40 -6.91 0.11
C PHE A 109 10.77 -6.28 -0.13
N VAL A 110 11.75 -7.08 -0.56
CA VAL A 110 13.10 -6.61 -0.91
C VAL A 110 13.54 -7.24 -2.22
N ASN A 111 13.78 -6.42 -3.25
CA ASN A 111 14.21 -6.93 -4.56
C ASN A 111 15.03 -5.87 -5.32
N LYS A 112 15.95 -6.32 -6.20
CA LYS A 112 16.82 -5.48 -7.04
C LYS A 112 16.41 -5.41 -8.51
N THR A 113 15.39 -6.17 -8.91
CA THR A 113 14.97 -6.26 -10.32
C THR A 113 14.36 -4.95 -10.81
N TYR A 114 14.48 -4.69 -12.11
CA TYR A 114 13.90 -3.50 -12.74
C TYR A 114 12.38 -3.39 -12.54
N GLY A 115 11.65 -4.51 -12.57
CA GLY A 115 10.21 -4.52 -12.29
C GLY A 115 9.88 -4.05 -10.87
N SER A 116 10.77 -4.35 -9.90
CA SER A 116 10.65 -3.91 -8.51
C SER A 116 10.98 -2.43 -8.35
N LYS A 117 12.01 -1.93 -9.06
CA LYS A 117 12.28 -0.49 -9.18
C LYS A 117 11.03 0.25 -9.65
N LEU A 118 10.45 -0.19 -10.76
CA LEU A 118 9.31 0.49 -11.35
C LEU A 118 8.08 0.45 -10.43
N ALA A 119 7.86 -0.65 -9.69
CA ALA A 119 6.78 -0.71 -8.70
C ALA A 119 7.03 0.22 -7.51
N TYR A 120 8.28 0.31 -7.04
CA TYR A 120 8.68 1.20 -5.96
C TYR A 120 8.52 2.68 -6.37
N ASP A 121 9.08 3.08 -7.50
CA ASP A 121 9.06 4.47 -7.99
C ASP A 121 7.62 4.96 -8.18
N GLN A 122 6.74 4.11 -8.76
CA GLN A 122 5.32 4.44 -8.95
C GLN A 122 4.56 4.61 -7.62
N LEU A 123 4.89 3.80 -6.61
CA LEU A 123 4.28 3.91 -5.29
C LEU A 123 4.79 5.16 -4.56
N GLU A 124 6.09 5.44 -4.65
CA GLU A 124 6.73 6.62 -4.06
C GLU A 124 6.15 7.91 -4.66
N GLU A 125 5.98 7.97 -5.98
CA GLU A 125 5.36 9.09 -6.69
C GLU A 125 3.91 9.31 -6.22
N GLN A 126 3.09 8.26 -6.16
CA GLN A 126 1.70 8.36 -5.72
C GLN A 126 1.59 8.83 -4.26
N ILE A 127 2.45 8.33 -3.37
CA ILE A 127 2.52 8.78 -1.98
C ILE A 127 2.96 10.24 -1.91
N ALA A 128 3.97 10.65 -2.67
CA ALA A 128 4.46 12.03 -2.68
C ALA A 128 3.38 13.01 -3.15
N VAL A 129 2.66 12.70 -4.24
CA VAL A 129 1.55 13.51 -4.75
C VAL A 129 0.44 13.62 -3.71
N MET A 130 0.02 12.49 -3.13
CA MET A 130 -1.07 12.50 -2.15
C MET A 130 -0.68 13.15 -0.84
N SER A 131 0.59 13.08 -0.46
CA SER A 131 1.13 13.82 0.67
C SER A 131 1.17 15.33 0.41
N ALA A 132 1.46 15.76 -0.82
CA ALA A 132 1.37 17.17 -1.18
C ALA A 132 -0.08 17.69 -1.15
N LEU A 133 -1.05 16.87 -1.58
CA LEU A 133 -2.47 17.26 -1.63
C LEU A 133 -3.19 17.19 -0.28
N ARG A 134 -2.84 16.23 0.58
CA ARG A 134 -3.59 15.93 1.83
C ARG A 134 -2.74 16.09 3.10
N GLY A 135 -1.47 16.48 2.98
CA GLY A 135 -0.55 16.70 4.08
C GLY A 135 0.48 15.59 4.29
N ALA A 136 1.46 15.86 5.17
CA ALA A 136 2.64 15.00 5.36
C ALA A 136 2.35 13.59 5.91
N ASN A 137 1.18 13.37 6.51
CA ASN A 137 0.90 12.17 7.31
C ASN A 137 -0.04 11.18 6.61
N VAL A 138 0.08 11.06 5.30
CA VAL A 138 -0.73 10.14 4.50
C VAL A 138 -0.01 8.80 4.37
N VAL A 139 -0.76 7.72 4.53
CA VAL A 139 -0.27 6.35 4.38
C VAL A 139 -1.07 5.65 3.29
N ALA A 140 -0.37 5.05 2.33
CA ALA A 140 -1.02 4.29 1.25
C ALA A 140 -1.53 2.94 1.75
N VAL A 141 -2.74 2.58 1.31
CA VAL A 141 -3.30 1.24 1.42
C VAL A 141 -3.22 0.60 0.04
N VAL A 142 -2.53 -0.52 -0.06
CA VAL A 142 -2.21 -1.18 -1.32
C VAL A 142 -2.74 -2.62 -1.36
N LEU A 143 -3.07 -3.07 -2.56
CA LEU A 143 -3.18 -4.49 -2.88
C LEU A 143 -1.88 -4.95 -3.54
N LEU A 144 -1.41 -6.11 -3.11
CA LEU A 144 -0.26 -6.80 -3.71
C LEU A 144 -0.74 -7.46 -5.01
N ASP A 145 -0.50 -6.78 -6.13
CA ASP A 145 -1.00 -7.16 -7.45
C ASP A 145 0.16 -7.38 -8.43
N GLN A 146 -0.16 -7.61 -9.69
CA GLN A 146 0.78 -7.78 -10.79
C GLN A 146 0.37 -6.93 -11.99
N ALA A 147 1.35 -6.46 -12.75
CA ALA A 147 1.11 -5.74 -13.99
C ALA A 147 1.92 -6.34 -15.15
N PRO A 148 1.41 -6.32 -16.38
CA PRO A 148 2.21 -6.68 -17.55
C PRO A 148 3.30 -5.61 -17.78
N MET A 149 4.48 -6.06 -18.20
CA MET A 149 5.63 -5.24 -18.54
C MET A 149 6.28 -5.78 -19.82
N LYS A 150 6.42 -4.90 -20.81
CA LYS A 150 7.15 -5.23 -22.04
C LYS A 150 8.64 -5.20 -21.76
N THR A 151 9.30 -6.35 -21.86
CA THR A 151 10.75 -6.47 -21.73
C THR A 151 11.41 -6.47 -23.10
N ARG A 152 12.61 -5.86 -23.20
CA ARG A 152 13.35 -5.77 -24.47
C ARG A 152 13.67 -7.14 -25.07
N ASN A 153 14.04 -8.11 -24.22
CA ASN A 153 14.62 -9.38 -24.67
C ASN A 153 13.69 -10.59 -24.48
N TYR A 154 12.60 -10.48 -23.71
CA TYR A 154 11.79 -11.63 -23.31
C TYR A 154 10.27 -11.43 -23.49
N GLY A 155 9.85 -10.45 -24.30
CA GLY A 155 8.44 -10.19 -24.56
C GLY A 155 7.68 -9.62 -23.36
N MET A 156 6.37 -9.87 -23.30
CA MET A 156 5.52 -9.48 -22.19
C MET A 156 5.77 -10.39 -20.98
N LYS A 157 6.27 -9.80 -19.89
CA LYS A 157 6.43 -10.48 -18.60
C LYS A 157 5.56 -9.80 -17.56
N LEU A 158 5.12 -10.56 -16.57
CA LEU A 158 4.50 -9.98 -15.37
C LEU A 158 5.58 -9.34 -14.50
N ARG A 159 5.20 -8.34 -13.72
CA ARG A 159 6.03 -7.66 -12.71
C ARG A 159 5.22 -7.43 -11.44
N PRO A 160 5.86 -7.22 -10.28
CA PRO A 160 5.13 -6.82 -9.08
C PRO A 160 4.48 -5.46 -9.32
N HIS A 161 3.29 -5.25 -8.75
CA HIS A 161 2.60 -3.99 -8.78
C HIS A 161 1.90 -3.73 -7.44
N PHE A 162 2.08 -2.53 -6.90
CA PHE A 162 1.38 -2.08 -5.70
C PHE A 162 0.19 -1.24 -6.12
N LYS A 163 -0.98 -1.87 -6.24
CA LYS A 163 -2.20 -1.18 -6.61
C LYS A 163 -2.71 -0.41 -5.41
N VAL A 164 -2.52 0.91 -5.40
CA VAL A 164 -3.05 1.76 -4.32
C VAL A 164 -4.57 1.80 -4.44
N ILE A 165 -5.25 1.42 -3.35
CA ILE A 165 -6.71 1.40 -3.28
C ILE A 165 -7.28 2.54 -2.43
N ASP A 166 -6.51 3.02 -1.45
CA ASP A 166 -6.92 4.11 -0.56
C ASP A 166 -5.69 4.79 0.07
N PHE A 167 -5.91 5.95 0.65
CA PHE A 167 -4.94 6.71 1.44
C PHE A 167 -5.56 7.06 2.79
N LYS A 168 -4.92 6.62 3.87
CA LYS A 168 -5.38 6.81 5.24
C LYS A 168 -4.48 7.78 6.00
N VAL A 169 -5.04 8.47 6.99
CA VAL A 169 -4.28 9.28 7.95
C VAL A 169 -4.22 8.52 9.27
N PRO A 170 -3.03 8.16 9.79
CA PRO A 170 -2.91 7.43 11.04
C PRO A 170 -3.43 8.25 12.23
N PRO A 171 -4.15 7.62 13.18
CA PRO A 171 -4.58 8.29 14.41
C PRO A 171 -3.34 8.70 15.22
N GLY A 172 -3.32 9.95 15.70
CA GLY A 172 -2.21 10.48 16.51
C GLY A 172 -1.07 11.15 15.72
N SER A 173 -1.11 11.15 14.39
CA SER A 173 -0.32 12.11 13.63
C SER A 173 -1.02 13.47 13.84
N GLY A 174 -0.45 14.33 14.67
CA GLY A 174 -1.07 15.55 15.22
C GLY A 174 -1.46 16.63 14.22
N ALA A 175 -2.31 16.33 13.26
CA ALA A 175 -3.14 17.29 12.54
C ALA A 175 -4.42 17.55 13.35
N ASP A 176 -4.27 17.81 14.65
CA ASP A 176 -5.27 18.53 15.42
C ASP A 176 -5.10 20.01 15.04
N GLY A 177 -5.70 20.40 13.93
CA GLY A 177 -5.53 21.75 13.38
C GLY A 177 -6.57 22.20 12.37
N GLU A 178 -7.32 21.30 11.75
CA GLU A 178 -8.54 21.69 11.02
C GLU A 178 -9.60 20.60 11.16
N GLN A 179 -10.33 20.72 12.26
CA GLN A 179 -11.70 20.21 12.35
C GLN A 179 -12.49 20.90 11.23
N LEU A 180 -12.46 20.32 10.01
CA LEU A 180 -13.38 20.72 8.95
C LEU A 180 -14.78 20.65 9.56
N THR A 181 -15.37 21.83 9.63
CA THR A 181 -16.64 22.13 10.28
C THR A 181 -17.69 21.07 9.96
N PRO A 182 -18.57 20.73 10.91
CA PRO A 182 -19.73 19.88 10.60
C PRO A 182 -20.48 20.53 9.44
N GLN A 183 -20.54 19.85 8.29
CA GLN A 183 -21.41 20.26 7.20
C GLN A 183 -22.83 20.38 7.77
N SER A 184 -23.37 21.60 7.73
CA SER A 184 -24.79 21.83 7.97
C SER A 184 -25.59 20.85 7.13
N PRO A 185 -26.63 20.21 7.68
CA PRO A 185 -27.48 19.32 6.90
C PRO A 185 -28.05 20.08 5.70
N PRO A 186 -28.21 19.41 4.54
CA PRO A 186 -28.81 20.03 3.36
C PRO A 186 -30.20 20.58 3.73
N PRO A 187 -30.60 21.74 3.20
CA PRO A 187 -31.93 22.29 3.44
C PRO A 187 -32.98 21.28 2.98
N GLN A 188 -33.67 20.66 3.95
CA GLN A 188 -34.81 19.81 3.68
C GLN A 188 -35.96 20.70 3.23
N LEU A 189 -36.31 20.62 1.94
CA LEU A 189 -37.58 21.12 1.43
C LEU A 189 -38.70 20.35 2.14
N SER A 190 -39.35 21.02 3.10
CA SER A 190 -40.59 20.55 3.72
C SER A 190 -41.71 20.59 2.69
N GLY A 191 -42.08 19.41 2.17
CA GLY A 191 -43.32 19.16 1.47
C GLY A 191 -44.33 18.49 2.40
N ALA A 192 -45.51 19.11 2.54
CA ALA A 192 -46.54 18.79 3.50
C ALA A 192 -47.39 17.53 3.17
N THR A 193 -47.58 16.71 4.20
CA THR A 193 -48.82 16.10 4.74
C THR A 193 -49.95 15.60 3.83
N GLY A 194 -50.28 14.30 4.00
CA GLY A 194 -51.64 13.73 3.87
C GLY A 194 -51.59 12.23 3.59
N ALA A 195 -52.39 11.31 4.15
CA ALA A 195 -53.36 11.25 5.24
C ALA A 195 -53.57 9.73 5.53
N ALA A 196 -53.92 9.36 6.76
CA ALA A 196 -54.21 7.99 7.24
C ALA A 196 -55.54 7.45 6.65
N ALA A 197 -56.02 6.20 6.74
CA ALA A 197 -55.83 4.98 7.55
C ALA A 197 -56.58 3.77 6.83
N PRO A 198 -57.13 2.70 7.47
CA PRO A 198 -56.50 1.45 7.97
C PRO A 198 -57.21 0.08 7.57
N VAL A 199 -56.78 -1.05 8.19
CA VAL A 199 -57.49 -2.35 8.55
C VAL A 199 -57.50 -3.53 7.50
N PRO A 200 -57.63 -4.86 7.84
CA PRO A 200 -57.00 -5.79 8.83
C PRO A 200 -56.45 -7.16 8.26
N LYS A 201 -55.87 -7.97 9.19
CA LYS A 201 -55.46 -9.43 9.25
C LYS A 201 -56.56 -10.49 8.84
N PRO A 202 -56.34 -11.85 8.75
CA PRO A 202 -55.46 -12.71 9.58
C PRO A 202 -54.86 -14.07 9.04
N ASP A 203 -54.02 -14.67 9.91
CA ASP A 203 -53.68 -16.10 10.22
C ASP A 203 -53.15 -17.14 9.19
N THR A 204 -51.98 -17.74 9.48
CA THR A 204 -51.84 -19.11 10.09
C THR A 204 -50.42 -19.71 10.00
N SER A 205 -49.89 -20.07 11.17
CA SER A 205 -49.01 -21.18 11.59
C SER A 205 -48.22 -22.06 10.58
N ALA A 206 -46.90 -22.24 10.81
CA ALA A 206 -46.27 -23.50 11.25
C ALA A 206 -44.71 -23.45 11.17
N ALA A 207 -44.04 -23.86 12.26
CA ALA A 207 -42.63 -24.28 12.32
C ALA A 207 -42.54 -25.82 12.11
N PRO A 208 -41.37 -26.52 12.12
CA PRO A 208 -39.97 -26.08 12.29
C PRO A 208 -38.95 -26.74 11.31
N ALA A 209 -37.75 -26.18 11.16
CA ALA A 209 -36.54 -26.96 10.83
C ALA A 209 -35.27 -26.19 11.21
N LEU A 210 -34.46 -26.82 12.07
CA LEU A 210 -33.10 -26.41 12.41
C LEU A 210 -32.18 -26.49 11.19
N ALA A 211 -31.58 -25.37 10.81
CA ALA A 211 -30.37 -25.34 10.00
C ALA A 211 -29.41 -24.31 10.61
N SER A 212 -28.22 -24.79 10.97
CA SER A 212 -27.12 -24.01 11.51
C SER A 212 -26.76 -22.85 10.58
N PRO A 213 -26.48 -21.63 11.08
CA PRO A 213 -26.00 -20.55 10.23
C PRO A 213 -24.60 -20.87 9.70
N PRO A 214 -24.31 -20.58 8.41
CA PRO A 214 -22.96 -20.66 7.88
C PRO A 214 -22.07 -19.63 8.56
N SER A 215 -20.84 -20.05 8.88
CA SER A 215 -19.77 -19.17 9.37
C SER A 215 -19.61 -17.96 8.44
N PRO A 216 -19.46 -16.74 8.97
CA PRO A 216 -19.24 -15.56 8.14
C PRO A 216 -17.88 -15.64 7.44
N ASP A 217 -17.91 -15.42 6.13
CA ASP A 217 -16.74 -15.33 5.24
C ASP A 217 -15.69 -14.33 5.75
N PRO A 218 -14.39 -14.58 5.51
CA PRO A 218 -13.31 -13.68 5.91
C PRO A 218 -13.33 -12.30 5.21
N GLU A 219 -14.15 -12.11 4.17
CA GLU A 219 -14.21 -10.86 3.42
C GLU A 219 -14.87 -9.70 4.19
N THR A 220 -15.80 -9.97 5.14
CA THR A 220 -16.55 -8.89 5.81
C THR A 220 -15.76 -8.19 6.93
N LYS A 221 -14.74 -8.84 7.51
CA LYS A 221 -13.91 -8.24 8.58
C LYS A 221 -12.84 -7.29 8.06
N ALA A 222 -12.49 -7.40 6.78
CA ALA A 222 -11.55 -6.50 6.11
C ALA A 222 -12.04 -5.05 6.08
N ALA A 223 -13.34 -4.87 5.81
CA ALA A 223 -13.95 -3.54 5.80
C ALA A 223 -13.92 -2.91 7.20
N LEU A 224 -14.28 -3.68 8.24
CA LEU A 224 -14.54 -3.13 9.57
C LEU A 224 -13.31 -2.56 10.29
N THR A 225 -12.12 -3.12 10.03
CA THR A 225 -10.86 -2.64 10.65
C THR A 225 -10.28 -1.46 9.86
N LEU A 226 -10.49 -1.43 8.54
CA LEU A 226 -10.11 -0.32 7.69
C LEU A 226 -11.00 0.92 7.91
N ASP A 227 -12.24 0.72 8.32
CA ASP A 227 -13.22 1.78 8.59
C ASP A 227 -12.92 2.61 9.85
N GLN A 228 -12.16 2.05 10.81
CA GLN A 228 -11.71 2.81 11.99
C GLN A 228 -10.64 3.85 11.67
N MET A 229 -9.95 3.70 10.52
CA MET A 229 -9.08 4.74 9.98
C MET A 229 -9.91 5.70 9.14
N LYS A 230 -9.96 6.97 9.53
CA LYS A 230 -10.66 8.02 8.80
C LYS A 230 -10.21 8.00 7.33
N SER A 231 -11.14 7.64 6.42
CA SER A 231 -10.92 7.80 4.99
C SER A 231 -10.70 9.28 4.71
N ALA A 232 -9.63 9.61 3.99
CA ALA A 232 -9.40 10.99 3.60
C ALA A 232 -10.49 11.42 2.59
N LYS A 233 -10.98 12.65 2.74
CA LYS A 233 -12.10 13.17 1.93
C LYS A 233 -11.77 13.09 0.42
N PRO A 234 -12.76 12.75 -0.43
CA PRO A 234 -12.57 12.80 -1.88
C PRO A 234 -12.20 14.22 -2.31
N VAL A 235 -11.16 14.36 -3.13
CA VAL A 235 -10.79 15.66 -3.72
C VAL A 235 -11.92 16.03 -4.68
N THR A 236 -12.70 17.04 -4.30
CA THR A 236 -13.79 17.53 -5.14
C THR A 236 -13.21 18.63 -6.01
N VAL A 237 -13.45 18.55 -7.33
CA VAL A 237 -12.87 19.47 -8.35
C VAL A 237 -13.28 20.94 -8.15
N GLY A 238 -14.20 21.23 -7.22
CA GLY A 238 -14.71 22.57 -6.92
C GLY A 238 -13.70 23.55 -6.28
N GLU A 239 -12.52 23.10 -5.84
CA GLU A 239 -11.50 23.98 -5.23
C GLU A 239 -10.39 24.43 -6.22
N ILE A 240 -10.40 23.96 -7.48
CA ILE A 240 -9.36 24.28 -8.48
C ILE A 240 -9.75 25.47 -9.38
N ILE A 241 -10.99 25.97 -9.30
CA ILE A 241 -11.47 27.08 -10.14
C ILE A 241 -12.04 28.18 -9.24
N ASN A 242 -11.16 28.91 -8.56
CA ASN A 242 -11.48 30.21 -7.97
C ASN A 242 -10.29 31.16 -8.13
N ASP A 243 -9.68 31.14 -9.32
CA ASP A 243 -8.76 32.18 -9.76
C ASP A 243 -9.61 33.24 -10.50
N GLU A 244 -10.24 34.11 -9.71
CA GLU A 244 -10.91 35.31 -10.21
C GLU A 244 -9.87 36.16 -10.96
N LEU A 245 -10.03 36.23 -12.28
CA LEU A 245 -9.28 37.18 -13.11
C LEU A 245 -9.56 38.60 -12.61
N PRO A 246 -8.51 39.43 -12.39
CA PRO A 246 -8.70 40.79 -11.93
C PRO A 246 -9.45 41.62 -13.00
N PRO A 247 -10.23 42.64 -12.59
CA PRO A 247 -11.17 43.38 -13.43
C PRO A 247 -10.52 44.33 -14.47
N TRP A 248 -9.27 44.08 -14.86
CA TRP A 248 -8.54 44.89 -15.83
C TRP A 248 -7.86 44.10 -16.95
N ALA A 249 -8.19 42.80 -17.11
CA ALA A 249 -7.83 42.03 -18.30
C ALA A 249 -8.84 42.21 -19.44
#